data_AF-A0A1C5RRV2-F1
#
_entry.id   AF-A0A1C5RRV2-F1
#
_cell.length_a   1.000
_cell.length_b   1.000
_cell.length_c   1.000
_cell.angle_alpha   90.00
_cell.angle_beta   90.00
_cell.angle_gamma   90.00
#
_symmetry.space_group_name_H-M   'P 1'
#
loop_
_entity.id
_entity.type
_entity.pdbx_description
1 polymer ?
#
loop_
_entity_poly.entity_id
_entity_poly.type
_entity_poly.pdbx_seq_one_letter_code
_entity_poly.pdbx_strand_id
1 'polypeptide(L)'
;MKRSVTVIVDRPLGSTHPAHPGLVYPVNYGYVPGVIAADGEEQDAYILGSDEPVRQFTGVLAAVVYRRDDVEEKWVVVPVDADFTEAEIARLIDFQEQYFNSTVHLCGD
;
A
#
# COMPACT_ATOMS: atom_id res chain seq x y z
N MET A 1 17.81 3.37 -8.41
CA MET A 1 17.26 4.72 -8.10
C MET A 1 15.81 4.51 -7.69
N LYS A 2 15.41 4.94 -6.48
CA LYS A 2 14.05 4.71 -5.96
C LYS A 2 13.03 5.50 -6.82
N ARG A 3 11.91 4.88 -7.20
CA ARG A 3 10.88 5.48 -8.07
C ARG A 3 9.94 6.35 -7.25
N SER A 4 9.81 7.64 -7.59
CA SER A 4 8.82 8.52 -6.96
C SER A 4 7.40 8.16 -7.43
N VAL A 5 6.46 8.09 -6.49
CA VAL A 5 5.05 7.76 -6.73
C VAL A 5 4.16 8.71 -5.94
N THR A 6 3.07 9.18 -6.57
CA THR A 6 2.01 9.93 -5.91
C THR A 6 0.78 9.05 -5.76
N VAL A 7 0.22 8.98 -4.56
CA VAL A 7 -0.96 8.20 -4.19
C VAL A 7 -2.09 9.16 -3.82
N ILE A 8 -3.28 8.96 -4.39
CA ILE A 8 -4.52 9.62 -3.95
C ILE A 8 -5.19 8.71 -2.92
N VAL A 9 -5.44 9.23 -1.72
CA VAL A 9 -5.92 8.44 -0.57
C VAL A 9 -7.44 8.40 -0.57
N ASP A 10 -8.00 7.19 -0.70
CA ASP A 10 -9.44 6.92 -0.61
C ASP A 10 -9.82 6.26 0.74
N ARG A 11 -8.84 5.71 1.45
CA ARG A 11 -8.96 5.09 2.77
C ARG A 11 -7.90 5.68 3.71
N PRO A 12 -8.18 6.85 4.31
CA PRO A 12 -7.26 7.48 5.24
C PRO A 12 -6.99 6.62 6.47
N LEU A 13 -5.86 6.85 7.13
CA LEU A 13 -5.53 6.24 8.41
C LEU A 13 -6.70 6.39 9.40
N GLY A 14 -7.12 5.28 10.01
CA GLY A 14 -8.23 5.21 10.96
C GLY A 14 -9.61 5.10 10.32
N SER A 15 -9.71 5.14 9.00
CA SER A 15 -10.98 4.91 8.28
C SER A 15 -11.37 3.44 8.27
N THR A 16 -12.66 3.18 8.05
CA THR A 16 -13.22 1.83 7.95
C THR A 16 -13.39 1.43 6.49
N HIS A 17 -13.16 0.15 6.18
CA HIS A 17 -13.40 -0.39 4.85
C HIS A 17 -14.86 -0.19 4.42
N PRO A 18 -15.15 0.38 3.23
CA PRO A 18 -16.53 0.66 2.80
C PRO A 18 -17.45 -0.58 2.78
N ALA A 19 -16.92 -1.72 2.34
CA ALA A 19 -17.64 -3.00 2.32
C ALA A 19 -17.52 -3.85 3.60
N HIS A 20 -16.60 -3.52 4.51
CA HIS A 20 -16.30 -4.34 5.69
C HIS A 20 -16.19 -3.46 6.95
N PRO A 21 -17.32 -3.14 7.62
CA PRO A 21 -17.33 -2.21 8.75
C PRO A 21 -16.46 -2.59 9.96
N GLY A 22 -16.06 -3.86 10.08
CA GLY A 22 -15.17 -4.35 11.14
C GLY A 22 -13.68 -4.16 10.85
N LEU A 23 -13.32 -3.75 9.64
CA LEU A 23 -11.94 -3.61 9.19
C LEU A 23 -11.55 -2.13 9.20
N VAL A 24 -10.68 -1.75 10.12
CA VAL A 24 -10.12 -0.40 10.24
C VAL A 24 -8.74 -0.39 9.60
N TYR A 25 -8.44 0.62 8.79
CA TYR A 25 -7.14 0.80 8.15
C TYR A 25 -6.17 1.47 9.13
N PRO A 26 -5.13 0.77 9.63
CA PRO A 26 -4.12 1.34 10.52
C PRO A 26 -3.06 2.16 9.77
N VAL A 27 -3.16 2.25 8.45
CA VAL A 27 -2.26 2.96 7.54
C VAL A 27 -3.10 3.72 6.51
N ASN A 28 -2.53 4.72 5.84
CA ASN A 28 -3.21 5.32 4.69
C ASN A 28 -3.18 4.35 3.50
N TYR A 29 -4.28 4.30 2.76
CA TYR A 29 -4.42 3.47 1.56
C TYR A 29 -5.10 4.26 0.45
N GLY A 30 -4.68 4.00 -0.78
CA GLY A 30 -5.23 4.65 -1.94
C GLY A 30 -4.73 4.02 -3.23
N TYR A 31 -4.73 4.81 -4.29
CA TYR A 31 -4.36 4.38 -5.63
C TYR A 31 -3.40 5.37 -6.30
N VAL A 32 -2.67 4.89 -7.31
CA VAL A 32 -1.74 5.67 -8.12
C VAL A 32 -2.45 6.11 -9.40
N PRO A 33 -2.74 7.42 -9.57
CA PRO A 33 -3.55 7.87 -10.69
C PRO A 33 -2.86 7.64 -12.03
N GLY A 34 -3.60 7.09 -12.99
CA GLY A 34 -3.14 6.81 -14.36
C GLY A 34 -2.25 5.58 -14.52
N VAL A 35 -2.02 4.79 -13.47
CA VAL A 35 -1.36 3.48 -13.56
C VAL A 35 -2.42 2.41 -13.44
N ILE A 36 -2.69 1.67 -14.52
CA ILE A 36 -3.73 0.64 -14.54
C ILE A 36 -3.15 -0.71 -14.15
N ALA A 37 -3.76 -1.35 -13.15
CA ALA A 37 -3.40 -2.66 -12.66
C ALA A 37 -4.06 -3.79 -13.47
N ALA A 38 -3.74 -5.04 -13.13
CA ALA A 38 -4.18 -6.22 -13.87
C ALA A 38 -5.70 -6.48 -13.79
N ASP A 39 -6.37 -5.93 -12.77
CA ASP A 39 -7.82 -5.98 -12.59
C ASP A 39 -8.58 -4.92 -13.41
N GLY A 40 -7.86 -3.98 -14.04
CA GLY A 40 -8.41 -2.90 -14.85
C GLY A 40 -8.68 -1.59 -14.09
N GLU A 41 -8.41 -1.54 -12.78
CA GLU A 41 -8.54 -0.35 -11.95
C GLU A 41 -7.17 0.36 -11.79
N GLU A 42 -7.16 1.51 -11.11
CA GLU A 42 -5.90 2.20 -10.79
C GLU A 42 -5.10 1.43 -9.72
N GLN A 43 -3.78 1.40 -9.86
CA GLN A 43 -2.87 0.61 -9.03
C GLN A 43 -2.97 1.00 -7.56
N ASP A 44 -3.42 0.06 -6.73
CA ASP A 44 -3.55 0.30 -5.30
C ASP A 44 -2.19 0.35 -4.59
N ALA A 45 -2.13 1.14 -3.52
CA ALA A 45 -0.94 1.36 -2.71
C ALA A 45 -1.24 1.54 -1.21
N TYR A 46 -0.44 0.85 -0.38
CA TYR A 46 -0.25 1.17 1.03
C TYR A 46 0.73 2.33 1.18
N ILE A 47 0.46 3.24 2.12
CA ILE A 47 1.39 4.28 2.54
C ILE A 47 1.87 3.98 3.96
N LEU A 48 3.17 3.67 4.12
CA LEU A 48 3.78 3.40 5.42
C LEU A 48 4.68 4.57 5.85
N GLY A 49 4.79 4.81 7.16
CA GLY A 49 5.58 5.92 7.70
C GLY A 49 4.89 7.28 7.69
N SER A 50 3.56 7.31 7.50
CA SER A 50 2.70 8.49 7.72
C SER A 50 1.82 8.23 8.95
N ASP A 51 1.87 9.12 9.94
CA ASP A 51 1.18 9.02 11.23
C ASP A 51 -0.16 9.78 11.28
N GLU A 52 -0.45 10.60 10.28
CA GLU A 52 -1.72 11.32 10.13
C GLU A 52 -2.52 10.84 8.91
N PRO A 53 -3.86 10.96 8.93
CA PRO A 53 -4.69 10.76 7.75
C PRO A 53 -4.40 11.87 6.72
N VAL A 54 -4.11 11.49 5.48
CA VAL A 54 -3.81 12.44 4.38
C VAL A 54 -4.77 12.25 3.21
N ARG A 55 -4.88 13.25 2.34
CA ARG A 55 -5.66 13.15 1.09
C ARG A 55 -4.82 12.70 -0.10
N GLN A 56 -3.53 12.99 -0.06
CA GLN A 56 -2.57 12.70 -1.10
C GLN A 56 -1.20 12.51 -0.44
N PHE A 57 -0.40 11.60 -0.97
CA PHE A 57 0.95 11.36 -0.50
C PHE A 57 1.89 11.22 -1.69
N THR A 58 3.07 11.82 -1.63
CA THR A 58 4.15 11.59 -2.61
C THR A 58 5.35 11.04 -1.88
N GLY A 59 5.80 9.86 -2.29
CA GLY A 59 6.93 9.16 -1.69
C GLY A 59 7.63 8.27 -2.70
N VAL A 60 8.33 7.26 -2.21
CA VAL A 60 9.06 6.29 -3.04
C VAL A 60 8.41 4.92 -2.97
N LEU A 61 8.37 4.23 -4.12
CA LEU A 61 7.98 2.83 -4.18
C LEU A 61 9.05 1.98 -3.48
N ALA A 62 8.70 1.41 -2.33
CA ALA A 62 9.59 0.64 -1.48
C ALA A 62 9.44 -0.87 -1.69
N ALA A 63 8.24 -1.35 -1.98
CA ALA A 63 7.97 -2.76 -2.18
C ALA A 63 6.75 -3.00 -3.07
N VAL A 64 6.65 -4.24 -3.57
CA VAL A 64 5.46 -4.80 -4.20
C VAL A 64 5.00 -6.01 -3.37
N VAL A 65 3.71 -6.06 -3.09
CA VAL A 65 3.02 -7.14 -2.40
C VAL A 65 2.34 -7.99 -3.47
N TYR A 66 2.85 -9.20 -3.68
CA TYR A 66 2.28 -10.14 -4.63
C TYR A 66 1.27 -11.02 -3.93
N ARG A 67 0.02 -11.00 -4.37
CA ARG A 67 -1.01 -11.95 -3.94
C ARG A 67 -1.06 -13.09 -4.95
N ARG A 68 -0.91 -14.34 -4.49
CA ARG A 68 -0.92 -15.54 -5.36
C ARG A 68 -2.33 -16.00 -5.72
N ASP A 69 -3.30 -15.56 -4.94
CA ASP A 69 -4.72 -15.89 -5.01
C ASP A 69 -5.59 -14.71 -5.44
N ASP A 70 -4.96 -13.61 -5.87
CA ASP A 70 -5.61 -12.42 -6.42
C ASP A 70 -4.90 -12.01 -7.72
N VAL A 71 -5.60 -11.27 -8.58
CA VAL A 71 -5.06 -10.84 -9.89
C VAL A 71 -4.18 -9.61 -9.77
N GLU A 72 -4.35 -8.82 -8.71
CA GLU A 72 -3.68 -7.55 -8.53
C GLU A 72 -2.59 -7.62 -7.44
N GLU A 73 -1.43 -7.05 -7.75
CA GLU A 73 -0.39 -6.75 -6.77
C GLU A 73 -0.64 -5.40 -6.07
N LYS A 74 -0.18 -5.24 -4.83
CA LYS A 74 -0.29 -3.96 -4.11
C LYS A 74 1.07 -3.29 -4.00
N TRP A 75 1.11 -1.98 -4.16
CA TRP A 75 2.35 -1.23 -3.97
C TRP A 75 2.50 -0.77 -2.52
N VAL A 76 3.74 -0.54 -2.11
CA VAL A 76 4.06 0.07 -0.80
C VAL A 76 4.87 1.32 -1.06
N VAL A 77 4.33 2.46 -0.66
CA VAL A 77 4.94 3.78 -0.83
C VAL A 77 5.31 4.35 0.54
N VAL A 78 6.53 4.88 0.67
CA VAL A 78 7.07 5.37 1.95
C VAL A 78 7.72 6.75 1.77
N PRO A 79 7.96 7.53 2.84
CA PRO A 79 8.75 8.76 2.76
C PRO A 79 10.14 8.49 2.17
N VAL A 80 10.71 9.48 1.47
CA VAL A 80 11.99 9.33 0.73
C VAL A 80 13.13 8.82 1.62
N ASP A 81 13.18 9.28 2.87
CA ASP A 81 14.24 8.97 3.84
C ASP A 81 13.86 7.81 4.78
N ALA A 82 12.76 7.10 4.50
CA ALA A 82 12.34 5.95 5.27
C ALA A 82 12.80 4.64 4.60
N ASP A 83 13.30 3.72 5.42
CA ASP A 83 13.62 2.36 5.02
C ASP A 83 12.82 1.39 5.87
N PHE A 84 12.29 0.35 5.23
CA PHE A 84 11.52 -0.72 5.87
C PHE A 84 12.03 -2.06 5.35
N THR A 85 12.10 -3.04 6.23
CA THR A 85 12.33 -4.44 5.86
C THR A 85 11.04 -5.10 5.37
N GLU A 86 11.14 -6.20 4.60
CA GLU A 86 9.98 -6.99 4.20
C GLU A 86 9.13 -7.42 5.40
N ALA A 87 9.77 -7.80 6.51
CA ALA A 87 9.09 -8.22 7.74
C ALA A 87 8.32 -7.06 8.41
N GLU A 88 8.87 -5.84 8.40
CA GLU A 88 8.17 -4.67 8.92
C GLU A 88 6.98 -4.28 8.05
N ILE A 89 7.16 -4.31 6.73
CA ILE A 89 6.08 -4.05 5.77
C ILE A 89 4.96 -5.08 5.98
N ALA A 90 5.29 -6.37 5.95
CA ALA A 90 4.34 -7.46 6.11
C ALA A 90 3.52 -7.31 7.40
N ARG A 91 4.18 -7.02 8.53
CA ARG A 91 3.51 -6.79 9.82
C ARG A 91 2.56 -5.58 9.79
N LEU A 92 2.92 -4.50 9.10
CA LEU A 92 2.11 -3.27 9.06
C LEU A 92 0.88 -3.42 8.16
N ILE A 93 0.94 -4.26 7.13
CA ILE A 93 -0.17 -4.51 6.20
C ILE A 93 -0.97 -5.79 6.51
N ASP A 94 -0.54 -6.57 7.50
CA ASP A 94 -1.16 -7.85 7.90
C ASP A 94 -2.66 -7.72 8.21
N PHE A 95 -3.11 -6.54 8.68
CA PHE A 95 -4.54 -6.28 8.94
C PHE A 95 -5.43 -6.62 7.73
N GLN A 96 -4.94 -6.39 6.51
CA GLN A 96 -5.61 -6.72 5.25
C GLN A 96 -5.00 -7.98 4.62
N GLU A 97 -3.67 -8.07 4.60
CA GLU A 97 -2.97 -9.14 3.88
C GLU A 97 -3.11 -10.51 4.54
N GLN A 98 -3.54 -10.61 5.80
CA GLN A 98 -3.88 -11.89 6.45
C GLN A 98 -4.99 -12.68 5.73
N TYR A 99 -5.76 -12.01 4.86
CA TYR A 99 -6.84 -12.62 4.09
C TYR A 99 -6.40 -13.10 2.70
N PHE A 100 -5.12 -12.91 2.34
CA PHE A 100 -4.56 -13.27 1.04
C PHE A 100 -3.29 -14.11 1.19
N ASN A 101 -2.95 -14.89 0.16
CA ASN A 101 -1.66 -15.54 0.06
C ASN A 101 -0.62 -14.55 -0.51
N SER A 102 -0.13 -13.66 0.34
CA SER A 102 0.72 -12.54 -0.05
C SER A 102 2.21 -12.74 0.27
N THR A 103 3.09 -12.20 -0.57
CA THR A 103 4.54 -12.04 -0.30
C THR A 103 4.99 -10.62 -0.60
N VAL A 104 5.82 -10.06 0.27
CA VAL A 104 6.42 -8.73 0.11
C VAL A 104 7.78 -8.85 -0.56
N HIS A 105 8.06 -8.02 -1.57
CA HIS A 105 9.35 -7.95 -2.24
C HIS A 105 9.82 -6.49 -2.30
N LEU A 106 11.01 -6.20 -1.78
CA LEU A 106 11.58 -4.85 -1.83
C LEU A 106 11.92 -4.42 -3.25
N CYS A 107 11.75 -3.12 -3.51
CA CYS A 107 12.13 -2.50 -4.77
C CYS A 107 13.55 -1.94 -4.67
N GLY A 108 14.42 -2.37 -5.59
CA GLY A 108 15.73 -1.74 -5.79
C GLY A 108 16.91 -2.39 -5.07
N ASP A 109 16.85 -3.69 -4.80
CA ASP A 109 18.04 -4.53 -4.62
C ASP A 109 18.78 -4.74 -5.95
#